data_AF-A0A5A9N0M3-F1
#
_entry.id   AF-A0A5A9N0M3-F1
#
_cell.length_a   1.000
_cell.length_b   1.000
_cell.length_c   1.000
_cell.angle_alpha   90.00
_cell.angle_beta   90.00
_cell.angle_gamma   90.00
#
_symmetry.space_group_name_H-M   'P 1'
#
loop_
_entity.id
_entity.type
_entity.pdbx_description
1 polymer ?
#
loop_
_entity_poly.entity_id
_entity_poly.type
_entity_poly.pdbx_seq_one_letter_code
_entity_poly.pdbx_strand_id
1 'polypeptide(L)'
;MVDCGATSHILTEEKDFTKFHDSFDPKSHFMELADGTRVNNVALKRGNADMLLLDVEGKCVRITLKKALFIPSYPQSIISVQAATADGARVIFQEGQNELINKDGAVFRIEEHKRLYYLKTLNNNKQC
;
A
#
# COMPACT_ATOMS: atom_id res chain seq x y z
N MET A 1 2.06 -6.10 2.17
CA MET A 1 1.77 -7.02 1.04
C MET A 1 1.51 -6.21 -0.21
N VAL A 2 1.88 -6.70 -1.40
CA VAL A 2 1.53 -6.13 -2.71
C VAL A 2 0.41 -6.98 -3.29
N ASP A 3 -0.68 -6.35 -3.71
CA ASP A 3 -1.92 -7.04 -4.07
C ASP A 3 -2.59 -6.44 -5.31
N CYS A 4 -2.89 -7.28 -6.29
CA CYS A 4 -3.62 -6.89 -7.51
C CYS A 4 -5.15 -6.96 -7.37
N GLY A 5 -5.67 -7.63 -6.33
CA GLY A 5 -7.10 -7.72 -6.03
C GLY A 5 -7.65 -6.51 -5.27
N ALA A 6 -6.77 -5.67 -4.72
CA ALA A 6 -7.17 -4.45 -4.00
C ALA A 6 -7.21 -3.24 -4.94
N THR A 7 -8.27 -2.43 -4.87
CA THR A 7 -8.39 -1.16 -5.63
C THR A 7 -7.74 0.04 -4.93
N SER A 8 -7.56 -0.04 -3.62
CA SER A 8 -6.96 1.05 -2.81
C SER A 8 -5.84 0.50 -1.94
N HIS A 9 -4.84 1.34 -1.67
CA HIS A 9 -3.90 1.04 -0.60
C HIS A 9 -4.64 0.95 0.74
N ILE A 10 -4.25 0.00 1.57
CA ILE A 10 -4.79 -0.20 2.92
C ILE A 10 -3.61 -0.16 3.89
N LEU A 11 -3.72 0.66 4.93
CA LEU A 11 -2.76 0.75 6.00
C LEU A 11 -3.42 0.42 7.34
N THR A 12 -2.67 -0.27 8.19
CA THR A 12 -3.13 -0.71 9.52
C THR A 12 -2.71 0.23 10.64
N GLU A 13 -1.77 1.14 10.38
CA GLU A 13 -1.19 2.05 11.36
C GLU A 13 -1.62 3.50 11.07
N GLU A 14 -2.25 4.14 12.05
CA GLU A 14 -2.76 5.51 11.86
C GLU A 14 -1.63 6.54 11.67
N LYS A 15 -0.49 6.32 12.33
CA LYS A 15 0.68 7.21 12.32
C LYS A 15 1.32 7.39 10.94
N ASP A 16 1.04 6.48 10.01
CA ASP A 16 1.59 6.53 8.65
C ASP A 16 0.85 7.57 7.78
N PHE A 17 -0.33 8.03 8.21
CA PHE A 17 -1.11 9.03 7.52
C PHE A 17 -0.59 10.44 7.80
N THR A 18 -0.32 11.18 6.73
CA THR A 18 0.10 12.59 6.81
C THR A 18 -1.08 13.55 6.74
N LYS A 19 -2.18 13.11 6.13
CA LYS A 19 -3.42 13.90 6.04
C LYS A 19 -4.64 13.01 5.83
N PHE A 20 -5.69 13.22 6.62
CA PHE A 20 -7.00 12.61 6.40
C PHE A 20 -7.91 13.47 5.52
N HIS A 21 -8.88 12.82 4.88
CA HIS A 21 -9.93 13.45 4.10
C HIS A 21 -11.17 13.61 4.99
N ASP A 22 -11.49 14.85 5.37
CA ASP A 22 -12.58 15.15 6.33
C ASP A 22 -13.98 14.74 5.82
N SER A 23 -14.15 14.59 4.51
CA SER A 23 -15.40 14.16 3.89
C SER A 23 -15.58 12.64 3.86
N PHE A 24 -14.61 11.86 4.35
CA PHE A 24 -14.73 10.41 4.39
C PHE A 24 -15.66 9.97 5.53
N ASP A 25 -16.72 9.26 5.18
CA ASP A 25 -17.64 8.65 6.13
C ASP A 25 -17.58 7.11 6.04
N PRO A 26 -17.11 6.42 7.09
CA PRO A 26 -17.06 4.95 7.15
C PRO A 26 -18.40 4.25 6.91
N LYS A 27 -19.52 4.90 7.22
CA LYS A 27 -20.86 4.30 7.10
C LYS A 27 -21.33 4.21 5.65
N SER A 28 -20.99 5.21 4.84
CA SER A 28 -21.30 5.27 3.41
C SER A 28 -20.22 4.61 2.52
N HIS A 29 -19.06 4.29 3.08
CA HIS A 29 -18.02 3.56 2.37
C HIS A 29 -18.18 2.04 2.49
N PHE A 30 -18.42 1.38 1.36
CA PHE A 30 -18.48 -0.08 1.26
C PHE A 30 -17.23 -0.62 0.59
N MET A 31 -16.70 -1.70 1.16
CA MET A 31 -15.69 -2.55 0.55
C MET A 31 -16.35 -3.84 0.08
N GLU A 32 -16.01 -4.25 -1.14
CA GLU A 32 -16.37 -5.57 -1.67
C GLU A 32 -15.19 -6.52 -1.43
N LEU A 33 -15.46 -7.68 -0.83
CA LEU A 33 -14.48 -8.72 -0.57
C LEU A 33 -14.42 -9.69 -1.76
N ALA A 34 -13.39 -10.55 -1.79
CA ALA A 34 -13.18 -11.49 -2.89
C ALA A 34 -14.33 -12.49 -3.07
N ASP A 35 -15.14 -12.74 -2.04
CA ASP A 35 -16.35 -13.57 -2.10
C ASP A 35 -17.60 -12.80 -2.59
N GLY A 36 -17.44 -11.53 -2.99
CA GLY A 36 -18.52 -10.64 -3.44
C GLY A 36 -19.33 -10.03 -2.29
N THR A 37 -19.05 -10.37 -1.04
CA THR A 37 -19.73 -9.75 0.10
C THR A 37 -19.32 -8.30 0.24
N ARG A 38 -20.26 -7.47 0.72
CA ARG A 38 -20.04 -6.03 0.93
C ARG A 38 -20.09 -5.70 2.40
N VAL A 39 -19.05 -5.05 2.89
CA VAL A 39 -18.89 -4.62 4.29
C VAL A 39 -18.64 -3.12 4.35
N ASN A 40 -19.18 -2.45 5.35
CA ASN A 40 -18.88 -1.04 5.67
C ASN A 40 -18.34 -0.92 7.09
N ASN A 41 -17.90 0.29 7.48
CA ASN A 41 -17.28 0.57 8.78
C ASN A 41 -15.95 -0.18 9.06
N VAL A 42 -15.41 -0.91 8.09
CA VAL A 42 -14.10 -1.55 8.19
C VAL A 42 -12.98 -0.53 7.97
N ALA A 43 -13.12 0.32 6.95
CA ALA A 43 -12.26 1.49 6.78
C ALA A 43 -12.74 2.65 7.63
N LEU A 44 -11.92 3.06 8.58
CA LEU A 44 -12.26 4.10 9.55
C LEU A 44 -11.92 5.50 9.06
N LYS A 45 -10.88 5.62 8.21
CA LYS A 45 -10.42 6.88 7.63
C LYS A 45 -9.92 6.66 6.21
N ARG A 46 -9.85 7.75 5.43
CA ARG A 46 -9.15 7.81 4.15
C ARG A 46 -8.22 9.00 4.15
N GLY A 47 -7.05 8.86 3.54
CA GLY A 47 -6.07 9.94 3.52
C GLY A 47 -4.88 9.68 2.63
N ASN A 48 -3.94 10.62 2.65
CA ASN A 48 -2.59 10.38 2.13
C ASN A 48 -1.73 9.84 3.25
N ALA A 49 -0.90 8.87 2.92
CA ALA A 49 0.03 8.26 3.86
C ALA A 49 1.40 8.13 3.25
N ASP A 50 2.43 8.24 4.08
CA ASP A 50 3.81 8.10 3.65
C ASP A 50 4.36 6.74 4.09
N MET A 51 5.16 6.13 3.22
CA MET A 51 5.86 4.88 3.50
C MET A 51 7.32 5.03 3.07
N LEU A 52 8.24 4.55 3.91
CA LEU A 52 9.66 4.49 3.61
C LEU A 52 10.03 3.11 3.07
N LEU A 53 10.59 3.09 1.87
CA LEU A 53 11.07 1.89 1.20
C LEU A 53 12.58 2.02 0.94
N LEU A 54 13.28 0.89 0.95
CA LEU A 54 14.64 0.80 0.44
C LEU A 54 14.59 0.42 -1.04
N ASP A 55 15.19 1.26 -1.89
CA ASP A 55 15.39 0.90 -3.29
C ASP A 55 16.52 -0.12 -3.47
N VAL A 56 16.71 -0.58 -4.69
CA VAL A 56 17.76 -1.56 -5.06
C VAL A 56 19.18 -1.02 -4.89
N GLU A 57 19.37 0.31 -4.80
CA GLU A 57 20.65 0.95 -4.52
C GLU A 57 20.90 1.10 -3.00
N GLY A 58 19.93 0.70 -2.17
CA GLY A 58 19.99 0.81 -0.71
C GLY A 58 19.61 2.20 -0.21
N LYS A 59 19.08 3.08 -1.06
CA LYS A 59 18.61 4.41 -0.67
C LYS A 59 17.19 4.35 -0.15
N CYS A 60 16.96 5.12 0.92
CA CYS A 60 15.63 5.32 1.45
C CYS A 60 14.83 6.28 0.58
N VAL A 61 13.70 5.81 0.07
CA VAL A 61 12.77 6.59 -0.71
C VAL A 61 11.43 6.66 0.01
N ARG A 62 10.94 7.88 0.19
CA ARG A 62 9.60 8.13 0.72
C ARG A 62 8.60 8.11 -0.43
N ILE A 63 7.63 7.22 -0.34
CA ILE A 63 6.51 7.16 -1.27
C ILE A 63 5.24 7.65 -0.57
N THR A 64 4.38 8.37 -1.31
CA THR A 64 3.08 8.83 -0.80
C THR A 64 1.97 8.00 -1.43
N LEU A 65 1.26 7.24 -0.60
CA LEU A 65 0.08 6.47 -0.93
C LEU A 65 -1.14 7.38 -0.89
N LYS A 66 -1.62 7.82 -2.05
CA LYS A 66 -2.77 8.72 -2.15
C LYS A 66 -4.07 7.97 -1.89
N LYS A 67 -5.01 8.63 -1.18
CA LYS A 67 -6.36 8.10 -0.90
C LYS A 67 -6.35 6.69 -0.25
N ALA A 68 -5.31 6.36 0.50
CA ALA A 68 -5.20 5.11 1.25
C ALA A 68 -6.33 5.01 2.29
N LEU A 69 -6.77 3.78 2.55
CA LEU A 69 -7.75 3.46 3.59
C LEU A 69 -7.04 3.04 4.88
N PHE A 70 -7.49 3.59 6.00
CA PHE A 70 -7.06 3.15 7.32
C PHE A 70 -7.97 2.03 7.82
N ILE A 71 -7.43 0.82 7.94
CA ILE A 71 -8.14 -0.39 8.38
C ILE A 71 -7.28 -1.09 9.45
N PRO A 72 -7.45 -0.75 10.74
CA PRO A 72 -6.62 -1.34 11.80
C PRO A 72 -6.95 -2.80 12.08
N SER A 73 -8.10 -3.31 11.63
CA SER A 73 -8.51 -4.70 11.83
C SER A 73 -7.82 -5.70 10.89
N TYR A 74 -7.15 -5.21 9.84
CA TYR A 74 -6.45 -6.08 8.90
C TYR A 74 -5.11 -6.52 9.50
N PRO A 75 -4.66 -7.76 9.25
CA PRO A 75 -3.43 -8.29 9.84
C PRO A 75 -2.16 -7.64 9.29
N GLN A 76 -2.24 -6.97 8.13
CA GLN A 76 -1.12 -6.31 7.48
C GLN A 76 -1.59 -5.25 6.47
N SER A 77 -0.75 -4.25 6.23
CA SER A 77 -0.94 -3.26 5.17
C SER A 77 -0.88 -3.89 3.77
N ILE A 78 -1.70 -3.35 2.86
CA ILE A 78 -1.83 -3.77 1.46
C ILE A 78 -1.47 -2.61 0.54
N ILE A 79 -0.53 -2.85 -0.36
CA ILE A 79 -0.16 -1.97 -1.46
C ILE A 79 -0.88 -2.46 -2.70
N SER A 80 -1.96 -1.77 -3.06
CA SER A 80 -2.71 -2.01 -4.28
C SER A 80 -1.85 -1.74 -5.52
N VAL A 81 -1.71 -2.74 -6.39
CA VAL A 81 -1.09 -2.60 -7.71
C VAL A 81 -1.90 -1.64 -8.57
N GLN A 82 -3.23 -1.72 -8.50
CA GLN A 82 -4.13 -0.84 -9.25
C GLN A 82 -3.92 0.64 -8.87
N ALA A 83 -3.86 0.95 -7.56
CA ALA A 83 -3.64 2.31 -7.09
C ALA A 83 -2.22 2.81 -7.41
N ALA A 84 -1.20 1.95 -7.25
CA ALA A 84 0.19 2.31 -7.57
C ALA A 84 0.35 2.64 -9.06
N THR A 85 -0.17 1.79 -9.95
CA THR A 85 -0.08 1.99 -11.40
C THR A 85 -0.89 3.19 -11.88
N ALA A 86 -2.03 3.47 -11.24
CA ALA A 86 -2.79 4.69 -11.48
C ALA A 86 -2.03 5.98 -11.09
N ASP A 87 -1.08 5.92 -10.15
CA ASP A 87 -0.18 7.04 -9.82
C ASP A 87 1.12 7.05 -10.66
N GLY A 88 1.22 6.18 -11.68
CA GLY A 88 2.32 6.15 -12.63
C GLY A 88 3.46 5.18 -12.29
N ALA A 89 3.30 4.35 -11.26
CA ALA A 89 4.24 3.26 -11.01
C ALA A 89 4.06 2.11 -12.02
N ARG A 90 5.04 1.22 -12.09
CA ARG A 90 4.95 -0.06 -12.80
C ARG A 90 5.25 -1.18 -11.81
N VAL A 91 4.55 -2.30 -11.94
CA VAL A 91 4.80 -3.49 -11.13
C VAL A 91 5.10 -4.65 -12.08
N ILE A 92 6.22 -5.32 -11.85
CA ILE A 92 6.69 -6.48 -12.61
C ILE A 92 6.62 -7.68 -11.69
N PHE A 93 5.85 -8.69 -12.09
CA PHE A 93 5.87 -10.02 -11.48
C PHE A 93 6.52 -10.98 -12.46
N GLN A 94 7.76 -11.37 -12.17
CA GLN A 94 8.57 -12.24 -13.00
C GLN A 94 9.43 -13.09 -12.06
N GLU A 95 9.53 -14.38 -12.36
CA GLU A 95 10.33 -15.32 -11.56
C GLU A 95 11.76 -14.78 -11.37
N GLY A 96 12.18 -14.63 -10.10
CA GLY A 96 13.47 -14.08 -9.71
C GLY A 96 13.62 -12.56 -9.79
N GLN A 97 12.68 -11.85 -10.43
CA GLN A 97 12.76 -10.42 -10.76
C GLN A 97 11.44 -9.68 -10.52
N ASN A 98 10.87 -9.83 -9.32
CA ASN A 98 9.69 -9.06 -8.92
C ASN A 98 10.09 -7.63 -8.49
N GLU A 99 9.51 -6.61 -9.10
CA GLU A 99 9.90 -5.21 -8.92
C GLU A 99 8.70 -4.26 -8.89
N LEU A 100 8.79 -3.21 -8.06
CA LEU A 100 7.98 -2.01 -8.18
C LEU A 100 8.88 -0.88 -8.67
N ILE A 101 8.54 -0.26 -9.80
CA ILE A 101 9.25 0.88 -10.36
C ILE A 101 8.37 2.10 -10.16
N ASN A 102 8.82 3.04 -9.33
CA ASN A 102 8.10 4.29 -9.10
C ASN A 102 8.23 5.23 -10.32
N LYS A 103 7.34 6.21 -10.41
CA LYS A 103 7.29 7.15 -11.54
C LYS A 103 8.56 8.00 -11.74
N ASP A 104 9.36 8.15 -10.69
CA ASP A 104 10.66 8.84 -10.72
C ASP A 104 11.83 7.92 -11.14
N GLY A 105 11.54 6.64 -11.42
CA GLY A 105 12.52 5.64 -11.81
C GLY A 105 13.10 4.83 -10.65
N ALA A 106 12.77 5.14 -9.39
CA ALA A 106 13.24 4.36 -8.26
C ALA A 106 12.70 2.92 -8.32
N VAL A 107 13.57 1.92 -8.16
CA VAL A 107 13.23 0.50 -8.26
C VAL A 107 13.27 -0.14 -6.88
N PHE A 108 12.20 -0.83 -6.51
CA PHE A 108 12.07 -1.54 -5.24
C PHE A 108 11.90 -3.03 -5.52
N ARG A 109 12.75 -3.86 -4.89
CA ARG A 109 12.59 -5.32 -4.98
C ARG A 109 11.35 -5.75 -4.22
N ILE A 110 10.53 -6.56 -4.87
CA ILE A 110 9.40 -7.24 -4.23
C ILE A 110 9.87 -8.63 -3.81
N GLU A 111 9.75 -8.92 -2.51
CA GLU A 111 10.06 -10.23 -1.96
C GLU A 111 8.87 -11.17 -2.10
N GLU A 112 9.14 -12.39 -2.56
CA GLU A 112 8.14 -13.45 -2.66
C GLU A 112 8.26 -14.38 -1.46
N HIS A 113 7.15 -14.55 -0.74
CA HIS A 113 7.05 -15.47 0.39
C HIS A 113 5.87 -16.42 0.12
N LYS A 114 6.19 -17.66 -0.31
CA LYS A 114 5.22 -18.67 -0.77
C LYS A 114 4.44 -18.22 -2.01
N ARG A 115 3.24 -17.65 -1.83
CA ARG A 115 2.35 -17.21 -2.91
C ARG A 115 2.01 -15.73 -2.82
N LEU A 116 2.72 -15.00 -1.96
CA LEU A 116 2.43 -13.62 -1.60
C LEU A 116 3.65 -12.75 -1.83
N TYR A 117 3.39 -11.51 -2.18
CA TYR A 117 4.39 -10.52 -2.58
C TYR A 117 4.47 -9.40 -1.55
N TYR A 118 5.67 -8.96 -1.22
CA TYR A 118 5.91 -8.00 -0.15
C TYR A 118 6.94 -6.96 -0.55
N LEU A 119 6.71 -5.71 -0.18
CA LEU A 119 7.73 -4.68 -0.19
C LEU A 119 8.38 -4.64 1.18
N LYS A 120 9.70 -4.50 1.19
CA LYS A 120 10.45 -4.27 2.43
C LYS A 120 10.25 -2.83 2.87
N THR A 121 9.45 -2.65 3.92
CA THR A 121 9.22 -1.35 4.54
C THR A 121 10.21 -1.12 5.67
N LEU A 122 10.68 0.12 5.81
CA LEU A 122 11.41 0.53 7.00
C LEU A 122 10.41 0.99 8.06
N ASN A 123 10.38 0.30 9.19
CA ASN A 123 9.65 0.81 10.36
C ASN A 123 10.41 2.02 10.91
N ASN A 124 9.70 3.05 11.40
CA ASN A 124 10.23 4.31 11.94
C ASN A 124 11.35 4.19 13.01
N ASN A 125 11.67 2.98 13.49
CA ASN A 125 12.75 2.70 14.44
C ASN A 125 14.05 2.22 13.78
N LYS A 126 14.07 1.98 12.46
CA LYS A 126 15.28 1.74 11.68
C LYS A 126 15.54 2.98 10.86
N GLN A 127 16.40 3.83 11.39
CA GLN A 127 16.94 4.98 10.69
C GLN A 127 17.58 4.50 9.38
N CYS A 128 17.27 5.24 8.32
CA CYS A 128 18.31 5.67 7.40
C CYS A 128 19.22 6.61 8.22
#